data_AF-A0A8T1JVQ3-F1
#
_entry.id   AF-A0A8T1JVQ3-F1
#
_cell.length_a   1.000
_cell.length_b   1.000
_cell.length_c   1.000
_cell.angle_alpha   90.00
_cell.angle_beta   90.00
_cell.angle_gamma   90.00
#
_symmetry.space_group_name_H-M   'P 1'
#
loop_
_entity.id
_entity.type
_entity.pdbx_description
1 polymer ?
#
loop_
_entity_poly.entity_id
_entity_poly.type
_entity_poly.pdbx_seq_one_letter_code
_entity_poly.pdbx_strand_id
1 'polypeptide(L)'
;MATSGSNRRLHKCGNGPSCSAPEAAPPALPGTSAPMNPAPAPSAPSEAPPALPAATEVPTEPPAAPPMPVDASAPVTEASLQVMLAESSEASVDQMMTSMLRYLTAIVRHQVQLHVSPPLHTDVAAQRHLNSAVGFDDVLAAVQPLSDSLPDLPRRIGELEARLRSAEADAAAAKRSVIPQMLARENAEQLLKISSSKVESLEAENRRLRATNLRVDALLQKMKESTGLHTQHLEFARAEVAERDAVILALERRLAK
;
A
#
# COMPACT_ATOMS: atom_id res chain seq x y z
N MET A 1 -13.35 -52.97 25.72
CA MET A 1 -14.17 -52.95 26.94
C MET A 1 -13.67 -51.80 27.82
N ALA A 2 -14.60 -50.96 28.30
CA ALA A 2 -14.50 -49.90 29.33
C ALA A 2 -13.45 -48.78 29.11
N THR A 3 -13.73 -47.52 28.76
CA THR A 3 -14.53 -46.44 29.41
C THR A 3 -14.31 -46.25 30.91
N SER A 4 -13.68 -45.14 31.29
CA SER A 4 -13.99 -44.31 32.48
C SER A 4 -12.92 -43.19 32.54
N GLY A 5 -13.17 -41.92 32.81
CA GLY A 5 -14.32 -41.24 33.37
C GLY A 5 -13.82 -39.91 33.93
N SER A 6 -14.45 -38.83 33.50
CA SER A 6 -14.14 -37.43 33.82
C SER A 6 -14.71 -37.02 35.20
N ASN A 7 -14.06 -36.08 35.90
CA ASN A 7 -14.62 -35.24 36.99
C ASN A 7 -13.75 -33.96 37.05
N ARG A 8 -14.18 -32.72 36.76
CA ARG A 8 -15.33 -31.86 37.15
C ARG A 8 -15.15 -31.13 38.51
N ARG A 9 -14.91 -29.81 38.46
CA ARG A 9 -15.30 -28.75 39.43
C ARG A 9 -15.47 -27.45 38.63
N LEU A 10 -16.68 -26.99 38.27
CA LEU A 10 -17.67 -26.22 39.04
C LEU A 10 -17.11 -24.97 39.73
N HIS A 11 -17.39 -23.78 39.16
CA HIS A 11 -17.93 -22.64 39.91
C HIS A 11 -18.93 -21.87 39.04
N LYS A 12 -20.01 -21.43 39.69
CA LYS A 12 -21.25 -20.86 39.15
C LYS A 12 -21.55 -19.60 39.96
N CYS A 13 -21.71 -18.46 39.28
CA CYS A 13 -22.38 -17.21 39.70
C CYS A 13 -22.77 -16.53 38.39
N GLY A 14 -23.97 -16.01 38.09
CA GLY A 14 -25.11 -15.60 38.91
C GLY A 14 -25.40 -14.10 38.69
N ASN A 15 -26.31 -13.80 37.74
CA ASN A 15 -27.20 -12.63 37.57
C ASN A 15 -26.67 -11.15 37.62
N GLY A 16 -27.11 -10.33 36.65
CA GLY A 16 -26.93 -8.86 36.57
C GLY A 16 -27.78 -8.04 37.55
N PRO A 17 -27.71 -6.67 37.53
CA PRO A 17 -28.33 -5.87 36.47
C PRO A 17 -27.59 -4.56 36.05
N SER A 18 -28.15 -3.94 35.00
CA SER A 18 -27.89 -2.64 34.33
C SER A 18 -27.30 -1.48 35.16
N CYS A 19 -26.38 -0.70 34.56
CA CYS A 19 -26.24 0.75 34.75
C CYS A 19 -25.45 1.39 33.58
N SER A 20 -26.13 2.31 32.88
CA SER A 20 -25.71 3.54 32.18
C SER A 20 -24.30 3.71 31.58
N ALA A 21 -24.29 4.13 30.31
CA ALA A 21 -23.17 4.74 29.61
C ALA A 21 -22.66 6.03 30.30
N PRO A 22 -21.42 6.43 30.00
CA PRO A 22 -21.30 7.60 29.13
C PRO A 22 -20.33 7.42 27.96
N GLU A 23 -20.71 8.03 26.86
CA GLU A 23 -19.90 8.41 25.72
C GLU A 23 -18.72 9.27 26.17
N ALA A 24 -17.49 8.86 25.85
CA ALA A 24 -16.29 9.65 26.08
C ALA A 24 -15.29 9.44 24.93
N ALA A 25 -14.79 10.58 24.46
CA ALA A 25 -14.04 10.89 23.27
C ALA A 25 -12.70 10.11 23.06
N PRO A 26 -12.18 10.08 21.82
CA PRO A 26 -10.89 9.48 21.49
C PRO A 26 -9.71 10.28 22.06
N PRO A 27 -8.55 9.67 22.32
CA PRO A 27 -7.37 10.41 22.75
C PRO A 27 -6.82 11.28 21.61
N ALA A 28 -6.64 12.57 21.90
CA ALA A 28 -6.02 13.58 21.04
C ALA A 28 -4.48 13.59 21.15
N LEU A 29 -3.87 14.12 20.08
CA LEU A 29 -2.47 14.16 19.62
C LEU A 29 -1.52 15.08 20.45
N PRO A 30 -0.22 15.23 20.10
CA PRO A 30 0.14 16.28 19.11
C PRO A 30 1.38 16.02 18.21
N GLY A 31 1.42 16.72 17.07
CA GLY A 31 2.60 16.93 16.20
C GLY A 31 2.32 16.62 14.72
N THR A 32 1.59 17.44 13.96
CA THR A 32 2.08 18.59 13.15
C THR A 32 3.30 18.16 12.28
N SER A 33 3.25 18.08 10.95
CA SER A 33 2.95 19.17 10.00
C SER A 33 2.74 18.62 8.56
N ALA A 34 1.84 19.24 7.81
CA ALA A 34 1.74 19.14 6.35
C ALA A 34 2.89 19.90 5.65
N PRO A 35 3.01 19.80 4.32
CA PRO A 35 3.02 21.07 3.59
C PRO A 35 2.01 21.11 2.43
N MET A 36 1.23 22.18 2.47
CA MET A 36 0.55 22.77 1.31
C MET A 36 1.55 23.54 0.44
N ASN A 37 1.22 23.55 -0.84
CA ASN A 37 1.69 24.39 -1.94
C ASN A 37 1.86 25.89 -1.59
N PRO A 38 2.74 26.64 -2.28
CA PRO A 38 2.47 28.06 -2.49
C PRO A 38 2.71 28.57 -3.92
N ALA A 39 1.75 29.35 -4.41
CA ALA A 39 1.87 30.49 -5.34
C ALA A 39 0.80 31.52 -4.92
N PRO A 40 0.85 32.84 -5.24
CA PRO A 40 1.81 33.65 -6.03
C PRO A 40 2.29 34.98 -5.33
N ALA A 41 3.05 35.81 -6.08
CA ALA A 41 3.69 37.14 -5.85
C ALA A 41 2.73 38.29 -5.42
N PRO A 42 3.08 39.63 -5.31
CA PRO A 42 4.29 40.40 -5.71
C PRO A 42 4.73 41.59 -4.78
N SER A 43 5.82 42.30 -5.13
CA SER A 43 5.89 43.79 -5.20
C SER A 43 7.30 44.31 -5.53
N ALA A 44 7.40 45.14 -6.57
CA ALA A 44 8.48 46.11 -6.81
C ALA A 44 8.12 47.45 -6.12
N PRO A 45 9.00 48.48 -6.03
CA PRO A 45 9.33 49.30 -7.22
C PRO A 45 10.75 49.93 -7.26
N SER A 46 11.18 50.25 -8.50
CA SER A 46 11.78 51.52 -8.97
C SER A 46 13.02 52.12 -8.29
N GLU A 47 14.11 52.34 -9.04
CA GLU A 47 14.55 53.68 -9.50
C GLU A 47 15.66 53.60 -10.57
N ALA A 48 15.74 54.62 -11.42
CA ALA A 48 16.51 54.71 -12.68
C ALA A 48 17.71 55.73 -12.56
N PRO A 49 18.54 55.93 -13.61
CA PRO A 49 19.97 56.34 -13.60
C PRO A 49 20.18 57.88 -13.59
N PRO A 50 21.39 58.50 -13.43
CA PRO A 50 22.54 58.53 -14.37
C PRO A 50 23.93 58.64 -13.63
N ALA A 51 25.14 58.77 -14.18
CA ALA A 51 25.65 59.63 -15.24
C ALA A 51 27.13 59.31 -15.55
N LEU A 52 27.57 59.59 -16.78
CA LEU A 52 28.98 59.87 -17.09
C LEU A 52 29.38 61.22 -16.46
N PRO A 53 30.62 61.35 -15.95
CA PRO A 53 31.49 62.43 -16.43
C PRO A 53 32.90 61.88 -16.73
N ALA A 54 33.46 62.19 -17.89
CA ALA A 54 34.19 63.41 -18.22
C ALA A 54 35.68 63.31 -17.82
N ALA A 55 36.49 63.43 -18.87
CA ALA A 55 37.91 63.68 -18.95
C ALA A 55 38.63 64.11 -17.66
N THR A 56 39.77 63.47 -17.42
CA THR A 56 40.96 64.14 -16.88
C THR A 56 42.14 63.71 -17.74
N GLU A 57 42.51 64.61 -18.65
CA GLU A 57 43.80 64.60 -19.33
C GLU A 57 44.95 64.86 -18.32
N VAL A 58 46.19 64.79 -18.83
CA VAL A 58 47.42 65.48 -18.37
C VAL A 58 48.46 64.53 -17.69
N PRO A 59 49.77 64.67 -17.95
CA PRO A 59 50.49 63.90 -18.98
C PRO A 59 51.84 63.32 -18.47
N THR A 60 52.38 62.29 -19.10
CA THR A 60 53.82 61.95 -18.91
C THR A 60 54.28 61.20 -20.16
N GLU A 61 54.82 61.95 -21.11
CA GLU A 61 56.25 61.95 -21.46
C GLU A 61 56.65 60.71 -22.29
N PRO A 62 57.12 60.92 -23.54
CA PRO A 62 57.31 59.84 -24.49
C PRO A 62 58.44 58.90 -24.06
N PRO A 63 58.30 57.58 -24.21
CA PRO A 63 59.45 56.70 -24.06
C PRO A 63 60.46 57.04 -25.16
N ALA A 64 61.67 57.35 -24.70
CA ALA A 64 62.84 57.61 -25.52
C ALA A 64 62.96 56.58 -26.64
N ALA A 65 63.14 57.10 -27.85
CA ALA A 65 63.44 56.30 -29.03
C ALA A 65 64.64 55.39 -28.75
N PRO A 66 64.54 54.07 -29.02
CA PRO A 66 65.74 53.27 -29.19
C PRO A 66 66.56 53.86 -30.35
N PRO A 67 67.90 53.87 -30.25
CA PRO A 67 68.75 54.31 -31.35
C PRO A 67 68.41 53.48 -32.59
N MET A 68 68.26 54.18 -33.71
CA MET A 68 68.06 53.62 -35.03
C MET A 68 68.98 52.41 -35.23
N PRO A 69 68.46 51.25 -35.67
CA PRO A 69 69.34 50.20 -36.16
C PRO A 69 70.04 50.77 -37.38
N VAL A 70 71.35 51.01 -37.21
CA VAL A 70 72.28 51.15 -38.32
C VAL A 70 72.04 49.96 -39.25
N ASP A 71 71.77 50.30 -40.51
CA ASP A 71 71.74 49.43 -41.67
C ASP A 71 72.70 48.25 -41.52
N ALA A 72 72.15 47.10 -41.15
CA ALA A 72 72.76 45.81 -41.42
C ALA A 72 71.63 44.92 -41.89
N SER A 73 71.29 45.09 -43.17
CA SER A 73 70.46 44.18 -43.95
C SER A 73 71.12 42.80 -43.95
N ALA A 74 70.97 42.05 -42.85
CA ALA A 74 71.32 40.64 -42.80
C ALA A 74 70.28 39.90 -43.67
N PRO A 75 70.69 39.17 -44.71
CA PRO A 75 69.74 38.46 -45.55
C PRO A 75 69.06 37.43 -44.66
N VAL A 76 67.74 37.56 -44.49
CA VAL A 76 66.91 36.44 -44.05
C VAL A 76 67.19 35.32 -45.05
N THR A 77 68.04 34.36 -44.67
CA THR A 77 68.37 33.25 -45.53
C THR A 77 67.13 32.40 -45.70
N GLU A 78 66.83 32.07 -46.94
CA GLU A 78 65.66 31.30 -47.36
C GLU A 78 65.43 30.03 -46.50
N ALA A 79 66.52 29.41 -46.03
CA ALA A 79 66.49 28.25 -45.13
C ALA A 79 65.80 28.52 -43.78
N SER A 80 65.92 29.71 -43.19
CA SER A 80 65.30 30.03 -41.89
C SER A 80 63.80 30.30 -42.02
N LEU A 81 63.36 30.87 -43.14
CA LEU A 81 61.94 31.00 -43.48
C LEU A 81 61.32 29.64 -43.77
N GLN A 82 62.04 28.74 -44.45
CA GLN A 82 61.58 27.38 -44.72
C GLN A 82 61.39 26.57 -43.42
N VAL A 83 62.29 26.70 -42.44
CA VAL A 83 62.13 26.03 -41.13
C VAL A 83 60.93 26.58 -40.35
N MET A 84 60.76 27.91 -40.27
CA MET A 84 59.59 28.50 -39.59
C MET A 84 58.27 28.15 -40.30
N LEU A 85 58.27 28.05 -41.63
CA LEU A 85 57.12 27.59 -42.40
C LEU A 85 56.84 26.11 -42.19
N ALA A 86 57.86 25.27 -42.07
CA ALA A 86 57.72 23.85 -41.77
C ALA A 86 57.18 23.63 -40.35
N GLU A 87 57.73 24.32 -39.35
CA GLU A 87 57.25 24.26 -37.95
C GLU A 87 55.82 24.83 -37.81
N SER A 88 55.51 25.94 -38.50
CA SER A 88 54.15 26.49 -38.54
C SER A 88 53.18 25.57 -39.29
N SER A 89 53.65 24.84 -40.31
CA SER A 89 52.85 23.87 -41.04
C SER A 89 52.58 22.63 -40.18
N GLU A 90 53.58 22.12 -39.46
CA GLU A 90 53.44 20.97 -38.58
C GLU A 90 52.52 21.29 -37.39
N ALA A 91 52.72 22.44 -36.74
CA ALA A 91 51.82 22.92 -35.69
C ALA A 91 50.38 23.15 -36.19
N SER A 92 50.21 23.63 -37.43
CA SER A 92 48.90 23.79 -38.07
C SER A 92 48.23 22.44 -38.35
N VAL A 93 48.99 21.43 -38.80
CA VAL A 93 48.50 20.07 -39.03
C VAL A 93 48.10 19.40 -37.71
N ASP A 94 48.88 19.54 -36.64
CA ASP A 94 48.56 19.00 -35.32
C ASP A 94 47.33 19.70 -34.69
N GLN A 95 47.23 21.02 -34.84
CA GLN A 95 46.05 21.78 -34.44
C GLN A 95 44.80 21.30 -35.20
N MET A 96 44.92 21.10 -36.51
CA MET A 96 43.85 20.60 -37.36
C MET A 96 43.47 19.15 -36.99
N MET A 97 44.44 18.28 -36.74
CA MET A 97 44.21 16.90 -36.32
C MET A 97 43.50 16.83 -34.97
N THR A 98 43.94 17.64 -34.00
CA THR A 98 43.33 17.73 -32.66
C THR A 98 41.89 18.26 -32.74
N SER A 99 41.66 19.28 -33.58
CA SER A 99 40.33 19.84 -33.84
C SER A 99 39.41 18.79 -34.48
N MET A 100 39.89 18.09 -35.51
CA MET A 100 39.18 17.02 -36.20
C MET A 100 38.87 15.84 -35.28
N LEU A 101 39.77 15.47 -34.37
CA LEU A 101 39.54 14.43 -33.38
C LEU A 101 38.40 14.79 -32.42
N ARG A 102 38.35 16.05 -31.96
CA ARG A 102 37.21 16.54 -31.15
C ARG A 102 35.91 16.47 -31.93
N TYR A 103 35.90 16.88 -33.19
CA TYR A 103 34.70 16.81 -34.05
C TYR A 103 34.21 15.38 -34.26
N LEU A 104 35.11 14.46 -34.62
CA LEU A 104 34.79 13.04 -34.81
C LEU A 104 34.22 12.42 -33.53
N THR A 105 34.84 12.73 -32.38
CA THR A 105 34.38 12.24 -31.08
C THR A 105 32.96 12.75 -30.76
N ALA A 106 32.67 14.01 -31.07
CA ALA A 106 31.37 14.61 -30.85
C ALA A 106 30.28 14.00 -31.74
N ILE A 107 30.58 13.77 -33.02
CA ILE A 107 29.67 13.15 -33.99
C ILE A 107 29.35 11.73 -33.56
N VAL A 108 30.36 10.93 -33.21
CA VAL A 108 30.18 9.55 -32.72
C VAL A 108 29.35 9.55 -31.44
N ARG A 109 29.63 10.47 -30.51
CA ARG A 109 28.86 10.59 -29.26
C ARG A 109 27.40 10.94 -29.51
N HIS A 110 27.12 11.88 -30.40
CA HIS A 110 25.76 12.26 -30.77
C HIS A 110 25.02 11.10 -31.43
N GLN A 111 25.67 10.37 -32.36
CA GLN A 111 25.08 9.17 -32.96
C GLN A 111 24.76 8.11 -31.91
N VAL A 112 25.68 7.80 -31.00
CA VAL A 112 25.43 6.83 -29.92
C VAL A 112 24.27 7.29 -29.03
N GLN A 113 24.20 8.57 -28.69
CA GLN A 113 23.09 9.13 -27.91
C GLN A 113 21.74 8.92 -28.60
N LEU A 114 21.65 9.19 -29.91
CA LEU A 114 20.41 8.99 -30.68
C LEU A 114 19.95 7.51 -30.72
N HIS A 115 20.89 6.56 -30.67
CA HIS A 115 20.57 5.13 -30.69
C HIS A 115 20.25 4.55 -29.30
N VAL A 116 20.90 5.07 -28.25
CA VAL A 116 20.70 4.60 -26.86
C VAL A 116 19.47 5.26 -26.22
N SER A 117 19.21 6.52 -26.55
CA SER A 117 18.06 7.28 -26.06
C SER A 117 17.54 8.20 -27.17
N PRO A 118 16.68 7.69 -28.07
CA PRO A 118 16.01 8.52 -29.04
C PRO A 118 15.34 9.69 -28.31
N PRO A 119 15.44 10.94 -28.81
CA PRO A 119 14.82 12.07 -28.14
C PRO A 119 13.32 11.78 -27.98
N LEU A 120 12.90 11.63 -26.73
CA LEU A 120 11.48 11.54 -26.41
C LEU A 120 10.83 12.82 -26.91
N HIS A 121 9.61 12.74 -27.46
CA HIS A 121 8.86 13.86 -28.05
C HIS A 121 8.80 15.12 -27.15
N THR A 122 9.08 14.98 -25.86
CA THR A 122 9.15 16.05 -24.87
C THR A 122 10.42 16.89 -24.89
N ASP A 123 11.52 16.47 -25.52
CA ASP A 123 12.76 17.25 -25.58
C ASP A 123 12.77 18.26 -26.75
N VAL A 124 11.70 19.05 -26.81
CA VAL A 124 11.46 20.05 -27.85
C VAL A 124 12.51 21.17 -27.79
N ALA A 125 13.07 21.44 -26.61
CA ALA A 125 14.07 22.50 -26.40
C ALA A 125 15.43 22.13 -27.01
N ALA A 126 15.95 20.93 -26.74
CA ALA A 126 17.19 20.46 -27.35
C ALA A 126 17.04 20.32 -28.88
N GLN A 127 15.89 19.83 -29.34
CA GLN A 127 15.61 19.71 -30.77
C GLN A 127 15.52 21.07 -31.48
N ARG A 128 14.89 22.08 -30.87
CA ARG A 128 14.86 23.46 -31.43
C ARG A 128 16.24 24.09 -31.46
N HIS A 129 17.07 23.86 -30.46
CA HIS A 129 18.46 24.33 -30.44
C HIS A 129 19.29 23.70 -31.56
N LEU A 130 19.17 22.38 -31.77
CA LEU A 130 19.82 21.69 -32.89
C LEU A 130 19.33 22.20 -34.26
N ASN A 131 18.03 22.44 -34.41
CA ASN A 131 17.45 22.95 -35.66
C ASN A 131 17.83 24.41 -35.96
N SER A 132 18.28 25.16 -34.95
CA SER A 132 18.68 26.57 -35.08
C SER A 132 20.20 26.77 -35.11
N ALA A 133 20.96 25.69 -34.97
CA ALA A 133 22.42 25.71 -34.98
C ALA A 133 22.94 26.05 -36.39
N VAL A 134 23.84 27.03 -36.48
CA VAL A 134 24.40 27.50 -37.77
C VAL A 134 25.83 27.00 -37.94
N GLY A 135 26.56 26.76 -36.85
CA GLY A 135 27.91 26.19 -36.84
C GLY A 135 28.04 24.88 -36.05
N PHE A 136 29.15 24.17 -36.28
CA PHE A 136 29.44 22.91 -35.58
C PHE A 136 29.61 23.09 -34.06
N ASP A 137 30.10 24.25 -33.61
CA ASP A 137 30.20 24.57 -32.18
C ASP A 137 28.82 24.72 -31.52
N ASP A 138 27.83 25.24 -32.24
CA ASP A 138 26.44 25.35 -31.77
C ASP A 138 25.80 23.95 -31.64
N VAL A 139 26.09 23.06 -32.59
CA VAL A 139 25.65 21.65 -32.54
C VAL A 139 26.30 20.95 -31.33
N LEU A 140 27.60 21.15 -31.13
CA LEU A 140 28.35 20.62 -29.99
C LEU A 140 27.79 21.09 -28.64
N ALA A 141 27.38 22.36 -28.54
CA ALA A 141 26.77 22.92 -27.34
C ALA A 141 25.32 22.44 -27.11
N ALA A 142 24.58 22.17 -28.19
CA ALA A 142 23.21 21.65 -28.14
C ALA A 142 23.16 20.14 -27.82
N VAL A 143 24.20 19.39 -28.15
CA VAL A 143 24.31 17.97 -27.78
C VAL A 143 24.69 17.86 -26.30
N GLN A 144 23.68 17.63 -25.46
CA GLN A 144 23.90 17.32 -24.06
C GLN A 144 24.87 16.14 -23.91
N PRO A 145 25.83 16.19 -22.97
CA PRO A 145 26.67 15.04 -22.64
C PRO A 145 25.79 13.82 -22.32
N LEU A 146 26.20 12.65 -22.84
CA LEU A 146 25.63 11.35 -22.45
C LEU A 146 25.51 11.33 -20.92
N SER A 147 24.30 11.10 -20.39
CA SER A 147 24.06 11.21 -18.95
C SER A 147 25.06 10.36 -18.16
N ASP A 148 25.60 10.90 -17.08
CA ASP A 148 26.63 10.27 -16.23
C ASP A 148 26.17 8.95 -15.58
N SER A 149 24.93 8.51 -15.83
CA SER A 149 24.38 7.22 -15.41
C SER A 149 24.79 6.03 -16.29
N LEU A 150 25.44 6.25 -17.44
CA LEU A 150 25.88 5.17 -18.34
C LEU A 150 26.80 4.13 -17.66
N PRO A 151 27.77 4.53 -16.82
CA PRO A 151 28.62 3.60 -16.07
C PRO A 151 27.85 2.79 -15.03
N ASP A 152 26.73 3.32 -14.51
CA ASP A 152 25.88 2.70 -13.48
C ASP A 152 24.77 1.80 -14.07
N LEU A 153 24.60 1.81 -15.40
CA LEU A 153 23.59 1.01 -16.10
C LEU A 153 23.69 -0.51 -15.84
N PRO A 154 24.88 -1.14 -15.86
CA PRO A 154 24.99 -2.58 -15.58
C PRO A 154 24.51 -2.95 -14.17
N ARG A 155 24.80 -2.10 -13.19
CA ARG A 155 24.32 -2.28 -11.80
C ARG A 155 22.80 -2.19 -11.74
N ARG A 156 22.21 -1.19 -12.40
CA ARG A 156 20.75 -0.99 -12.39
C ARG A 156 19.99 -2.08 -13.14
N ILE A 157 20.56 -2.62 -14.21
CA ILE A 157 20.04 -3.81 -14.91
C ILE A 157 20.05 -5.01 -13.95
N GLY A 158 21.16 -5.27 -13.27
CA GLY A 158 21.25 -6.36 -12.28
C GLY A 158 20.24 -6.23 -11.14
N GLU A 159 20.00 -5.00 -10.65
CA GLU A 159 18.97 -4.71 -9.65
C GLU A 159 17.55 -4.99 -10.17
N LEU A 160 17.24 -4.60 -11.42
CA LEU A 160 15.94 -4.87 -12.04
C LEU A 160 15.72 -6.37 -12.30
N GLU A 161 16.75 -7.08 -12.75
CA GLU A 161 16.70 -8.54 -12.92
C GLU A 161 16.49 -9.27 -11.60
N ALA A 162 17.15 -8.82 -10.53
CA ALA A 162 16.93 -9.36 -9.19
C ALA A 162 15.50 -9.12 -8.71
N ARG A 163 14.96 -7.91 -8.93
CA ARG A 163 13.56 -7.58 -8.62
C ARG A 163 12.57 -8.42 -9.42
N LEU A 164 12.83 -8.62 -10.71
CA LEU A 164 12.00 -9.47 -11.56
C LEU A 164 11.96 -10.90 -11.04
N ARG A 165 13.12 -11.51 -10.76
CA ARG A 165 13.20 -12.86 -10.19
C ARG A 165 12.50 -12.98 -8.84
N SER A 166 12.65 -11.96 -7.98
CA SER A 166 11.94 -11.91 -6.69
C SER A 166 10.42 -11.88 -6.91
N ALA A 167 9.93 -10.99 -7.76
CA ALA A 167 8.49 -10.86 -8.03
C ALA A 167 7.90 -12.13 -8.67
N GLU A 168 8.65 -12.80 -9.55
CA GLU A 168 8.25 -14.09 -10.12
C GLU A 168 8.18 -15.19 -9.06
N ALA A 169 9.14 -15.22 -8.13
CA ALA A 169 9.13 -16.17 -7.01
C ALA A 169 7.94 -15.91 -6.08
N ASP A 170 7.65 -14.65 -5.76
CA ASP A 170 6.50 -14.24 -4.94
C ASP A 170 5.17 -14.59 -5.62
N ALA A 171 5.04 -14.32 -6.92
CA ALA A 171 3.86 -14.70 -7.70
C ALA A 171 3.67 -16.22 -7.76
N ALA A 172 4.75 -16.98 -7.90
CA ALA A 172 4.71 -18.44 -7.86
C ALA A 172 4.34 -18.97 -6.47
N ALA A 173 4.86 -18.36 -5.39
CA ALA A 173 4.49 -18.69 -4.02
C ALA A 173 3.00 -18.40 -3.76
N ALA A 174 2.50 -17.24 -4.21
CA ALA A 174 1.09 -16.87 -4.11
C ALA A 174 0.20 -17.90 -4.84
N LYS A 175 0.53 -18.28 -6.08
CA LYS A 175 -0.21 -19.32 -6.83
C LYS A 175 -0.23 -20.65 -6.09
N ARG A 176 0.90 -21.08 -5.53
CA ARG A 176 0.99 -22.32 -4.74
C ARG A 176 0.14 -22.25 -3.46
N SER A 177 0.01 -21.08 -2.85
CA SER A 177 -0.75 -20.91 -1.61
C SER A 177 -2.27 -21.05 -1.78
N VAL A 178 -2.81 -20.86 -2.98
CA VAL A 178 -4.26 -20.87 -3.24
C VAL A 178 -4.87 -22.27 -3.09
N ILE A 179 -4.19 -23.32 -3.56
CA ILE A 179 -4.78 -24.68 -3.60
C ILE A 179 -5.12 -25.21 -2.20
N PRO A 180 -4.22 -25.15 -1.19
CA PRO A 180 -4.56 -25.56 0.16
C PRO A 180 -5.70 -24.72 0.78
N GLN A 181 -5.75 -23.42 0.50
CA GLN A 181 -6.82 -22.54 1.00
C GLN A 181 -8.17 -22.90 0.39
N MET A 182 -8.22 -23.18 -0.92
CA MET A 182 -9.42 -23.62 -1.61
C MET A 182 -9.95 -24.94 -1.03
N LEU A 183 -9.07 -25.93 -0.81
CA LEU A 183 -9.45 -27.21 -0.22
C LEU A 183 -9.93 -27.07 1.22
N ALA A 184 -9.26 -26.25 2.03
CA ALA A 184 -9.69 -25.97 3.40
C ALA A 184 -11.07 -25.29 3.43
N ARG A 185 -11.32 -24.36 2.50
CA ARG A 185 -12.62 -23.71 2.34
C ARG A 185 -13.71 -24.71 1.94
N GLU A 186 -13.45 -25.55 0.94
CA GLU A 186 -14.42 -26.56 0.48
C GLU A 186 -14.75 -27.54 1.62
N ASN A 187 -13.76 -27.98 2.39
CA ASN A 187 -13.98 -28.83 3.55
C ASN A 187 -14.86 -28.14 4.61
N ALA A 188 -14.59 -26.87 4.90
CA ALA A 188 -15.39 -26.08 5.84
C ALA A 188 -16.84 -25.91 5.35
N GLU A 189 -17.05 -25.69 4.05
CA GLU A 189 -18.39 -25.60 3.45
C GLU A 189 -19.16 -26.92 3.56
N GLN A 190 -18.48 -28.06 3.34
CA GLN A 190 -19.09 -29.39 3.53
C GLN A 190 -19.49 -29.64 4.99
N LEU A 191 -18.60 -29.31 5.94
CA LEU A 191 -18.89 -29.40 7.37
C LEU A 191 -20.05 -28.51 7.78
N LEU A 192 -20.10 -27.27 7.26
CA LEU A 192 -21.22 -26.36 7.48
C LEU A 192 -22.52 -27.00 7.01
N LYS A 193 -22.57 -27.54 5.79
CA LYS A 193 -23.77 -28.20 5.24
C LYS A 193 -24.25 -29.36 6.10
N ILE A 194 -23.34 -30.24 6.54
CA ILE A 194 -23.65 -31.35 7.44
C ILE A 194 -24.18 -30.82 8.77
N SER A 195 -23.53 -29.82 9.35
CA SER A 195 -23.95 -29.23 10.62
C SER A 195 -25.33 -28.56 10.54
N SER A 196 -25.61 -27.81 9.47
CA SER A 196 -26.90 -27.14 9.25
C SER A 196 -28.04 -28.14 9.15
N SER A 197 -27.88 -29.20 8.34
CA SER A 197 -28.89 -30.26 8.23
C SER A 197 -29.15 -30.98 9.56
N LYS A 198 -28.11 -31.17 10.39
CA LYS A 198 -28.28 -31.73 11.74
C LYS A 198 -29.02 -30.78 12.68
N VAL A 199 -28.75 -29.48 12.61
CA VAL A 199 -29.48 -28.46 13.38
C VAL A 199 -30.96 -28.47 13.00
N GLU A 200 -31.29 -28.45 11.71
CA GLU A 200 -32.67 -28.50 11.23
C GLU A 200 -33.41 -29.76 11.71
N SER A 201 -32.74 -30.92 11.66
CA SER A 201 -33.27 -32.19 12.16
C SER A 201 -33.55 -32.15 13.67
N LEU A 202 -32.59 -31.66 14.46
CA LEU A 202 -32.74 -31.54 15.92
C LEU A 202 -33.83 -30.54 16.29
N GLU A 203 -33.96 -29.43 15.57
CA GLU A 203 -35.04 -28.49 15.77
C GLU A 203 -36.41 -29.11 15.48
N ALA A 204 -36.54 -29.87 14.40
CA ALA A 204 -37.78 -30.59 14.09
C ALA A 204 -38.14 -31.60 15.19
N GLU A 205 -37.16 -32.34 15.70
CA GLU A 205 -37.37 -33.23 16.84
C GLU A 205 -37.77 -32.47 18.11
N ASN A 206 -37.13 -31.33 18.40
CA ASN A 206 -37.48 -30.52 19.56
C ASN A 206 -38.93 -30.02 19.49
N ARG A 207 -39.39 -29.59 18.31
CA ARG A 207 -40.79 -29.20 18.07
C ARG A 207 -41.74 -30.38 18.34
N ARG A 208 -41.40 -31.58 17.84
CA ARG A 208 -42.18 -32.81 18.09
C ARG A 208 -42.26 -33.15 19.57
N LEU A 209 -41.14 -33.08 20.29
CA LEU A 209 -41.09 -33.36 21.72
C LEU A 209 -41.92 -32.35 22.52
N ARG A 210 -41.86 -31.05 22.17
CA ARG A 210 -42.71 -30.02 22.79
C ARG A 210 -44.20 -30.32 22.58
N ALA A 211 -44.60 -30.69 21.37
CA ALA A 211 -45.99 -31.06 21.10
C ALA A 211 -46.43 -32.29 21.91
N THR A 212 -45.52 -33.27 22.08
CA THR A 212 -45.79 -34.46 22.90
C THR A 212 -45.93 -34.11 24.38
N ASN A 213 -45.05 -33.25 24.91
CA ASN A 213 -45.15 -32.78 26.29
C ASN A 213 -46.47 -32.07 26.56
N LEU A 214 -46.91 -31.17 25.67
CA LEU A 214 -48.22 -30.52 25.80
C LEU A 214 -49.38 -31.53 25.86
N ARG A 215 -49.30 -32.61 25.07
CA ARG A 215 -50.30 -33.68 25.10
C ARG A 215 -50.26 -34.45 26.42
N VAL A 216 -49.07 -34.75 26.94
CA VAL A 216 -48.90 -35.41 28.24
C VAL A 216 -49.44 -34.54 29.37
N ASP A 217 -49.14 -33.24 29.36
CA ASP A 217 -49.65 -32.29 30.35
C ASP A 217 -51.19 -32.26 30.36
N ALA A 218 -51.81 -32.25 29.18
CA ALA A 218 -53.26 -32.32 29.05
C ALA A 218 -53.85 -33.64 29.60
N LEU A 219 -53.17 -34.77 29.40
CA LEU A 219 -53.58 -36.07 29.95
C LEU A 219 -53.45 -36.09 31.47
N LEU A 220 -52.35 -35.56 32.01
CA LEU A 220 -52.14 -35.46 33.46
C LEU A 220 -53.20 -34.59 34.12
N GLN A 221 -53.57 -33.48 33.49
CA GLN A 221 -54.64 -32.62 33.97
C GLN A 221 -55.99 -33.36 34.02
N LYS A 222 -56.35 -34.08 32.96
CA LYS A 222 -57.57 -34.91 32.94
C LYS A 222 -57.55 -36.01 34.00
N MET A 223 -56.42 -36.67 34.18
CA MET A 223 -56.25 -37.70 35.21
C MET A 223 -56.44 -37.12 36.61
N LYS A 224 -55.90 -35.93 36.86
CA LYS A 224 -56.07 -35.22 38.14
C LYS A 224 -57.54 -34.89 38.40
N GLU A 225 -58.26 -34.37 37.40
CA GLU A 225 -59.69 -34.08 37.49
C GLU A 225 -60.51 -35.35 37.75
N SER A 226 -60.26 -36.43 37.00
CA SER A 226 -60.94 -37.71 37.17
C SER A 226 -60.67 -38.34 38.54
N THR A 227 -59.43 -38.28 39.02
CA THR A 227 -59.06 -38.78 40.36
C THR A 227 -59.74 -37.97 41.45
N GLY A 228 -59.83 -36.65 41.30
CA GLY A 228 -60.56 -35.78 42.22
C GLY A 228 -62.04 -36.15 42.30
N LEU A 229 -62.69 -36.35 41.14
CA LEU A 229 -64.10 -36.76 41.07
C LEU A 229 -64.33 -38.15 41.69
N HIS A 230 -63.44 -39.11 41.43
CA HIS A 230 -63.51 -40.44 42.05
C HIS A 230 -63.37 -40.36 43.57
N THR A 231 -62.48 -39.49 44.08
CA THR A 231 -62.31 -39.26 45.52
C THR A 231 -63.61 -38.73 46.14
N GLN A 232 -64.29 -37.78 45.49
CA GLN A 232 -65.60 -37.28 45.95
C GLN A 232 -66.67 -38.37 45.96
N HIS A 233 -66.73 -39.22 44.92
CA HIS A 233 -67.67 -40.34 44.88
C HIS A 233 -67.42 -41.34 46.01
N LEU A 234 -66.16 -41.62 46.35
CA LEU A 234 -65.81 -42.49 47.47
C LEU A 234 -66.23 -41.88 48.82
N GLU A 235 -66.06 -40.57 48.99
CA GLU A 235 -66.54 -39.86 50.19
C GLU A 235 -68.06 -39.93 50.34
N PHE A 236 -68.80 -39.72 49.25
CA PHE A 236 -70.26 -39.87 49.23
C PHE A 236 -70.69 -41.30 49.59
N ALA A 237 -70.09 -42.31 48.95
CA ALA A 237 -70.40 -43.71 49.24
C ALA A 237 -70.09 -44.09 50.70
N ARG A 238 -68.99 -43.58 51.27
CA ARG A 238 -68.66 -43.78 52.69
C ARG A 238 -69.70 -43.14 53.61
N ALA A 239 -70.17 -41.94 53.30
CA ALA A 239 -71.23 -41.28 54.07
C ALA A 239 -72.54 -42.08 54.03
N GLU A 240 -72.93 -42.58 52.85
CA GLU A 240 -74.14 -43.40 52.68
C GLU A 240 -74.05 -44.73 53.44
N VAL A 241 -72.88 -45.38 53.43
CA VAL A 241 -72.62 -46.58 54.25
C VAL A 241 -72.74 -46.26 55.74
N ALA A 242 -72.12 -45.18 56.21
CA ALA A 242 -72.19 -44.77 57.61
C ALA A 242 -73.63 -44.47 58.07
N GLU A 243 -74.44 -43.86 57.19
CA GLU A 243 -75.87 -43.63 57.45
C GLU A 243 -76.64 -44.95 57.57
N ARG A 244 -76.42 -45.89 56.63
CA ARG A 244 -77.04 -47.23 56.68
C ARG A 244 -76.66 -47.98 57.95
N ASP A 245 -75.39 -47.96 58.34
CA ASP A 245 -74.91 -48.59 59.56
C ASP A 245 -75.57 -48.00 60.80
N ALA A 246 -75.76 -46.67 60.84
CA ALA A 246 -76.47 -46.01 61.94
C ALA A 246 -77.93 -46.47 62.03
N VAL A 247 -78.62 -46.66 60.90
CA VAL A 247 -79.98 -47.20 60.85
C VAL A 247 -80.03 -48.64 61.34
N ILE A 248 -79.11 -49.50 60.89
CA ILE A 248 -79.02 -50.91 61.31
C ILE A 248 -78.84 -50.97 62.84
N LEU A 249 -77.88 -50.24 63.39
CA LEU A 249 -77.63 -50.18 64.83
C LEU A 249 -78.85 -49.69 65.63
N ALA A 250 -79.66 -48.79 65.06
CA ALA A 250 -80.90 -48.33 65.68
C ALA A 250 -81.98 -49.41 65.68
N LEU A 251 -82.10 -50.18 64.58
CA LEU A 251 -83.04 -51.30 64.47
C LEU A 251 -82.65 -52.45 65.41
N GLU A 252 -81.38 -52.82 65.47
CA GLU A 252 -80.87 -53.84 66.39
C GLU A 252 -81.18 -53.49 67.85
N ARG A 253 -80.98 -52.23 68.24
CA ARG A 253 -81.34 -51.73 69.58
C ARG A 253 -82.84 -51.79 69.89
N ARG A 254 -83.72 -51.72 68.88
CA ARG A 254 -85.16 -51.87 69.06
C ARG A 254 -85.59 -53.32 69.21
N LEU A 255 -84.90 -54.25 68.54
CA LEU A 255 -85.17 -55.69 68.61
C LEU A 255 -84.66 -56.33 69.90
N ALA A 256 -83.63 -55.75 70.53
CA ALA A 256 -83.08 -56.21 71.80
C ALA A 256 -83.91 -55.79 73.04
N LYS A 257 -85.08 -55.18 72.86
CA LYS A 257 -86.05 -54.80 73.90
C LYS A 257 -87.31 -55.63 73.77
#